data_AF-A0A1P8WCJ0-F1
#
_entry.id   AF-A0A1P8WCJ0-F1
#
_cell.length_a   1.000
_cell.length_b   1.000
_cell.length_c   1.000
_cell.angle_alpha   90.00
_cell.angle_beta   90.00
_cell.angle_gamma   90.00
#
_symmetry.space_group_name_H-M   'P 1'
#
loop_
_entity.id
_entity.type
_entity.pdbx_description
1 polymer ?
#
loop_
_entity_poly.entity_id
_entity_poly.type
_entity_poly.pdbx_seq_one_letter_code
_entity_poly.pdbx_strand_id
1 'polypeptide(L)'
;MLAGVTRAAVAAAVSPPENVDDDKQAAEAARRREFALRLLQQQLSAVLIQHADNRISDADLRQILAEWILTPDFDAVRAPESLADLPEAERDRWQKFWNGVQSLFDEQ
;
A
#
# COMPACT_ATOMS: atom_id res chain seq x y z
N MET A 1 0.91 -16.60 2.72
CA MET A 1 1.06 -16.46 1.25
C MET A 1 0.48 -15.16 0.68
N LEU A 2 -0.37 -14.39 1.38
CA LEU A 2 -0.97 -13.15 0.84
C LEU A 2 -0.02 -11.94 0.74
N ALA A 3 1.03 -11.87 1.58
CA ALA A 3 1.99 -10.76 1.57
C ALA A 3 2.81 -10.65 0.27
N GLY A 4 3.11 -11.79 -0.38
CA GLY A 4 3.88 -11.81 -1.62
C GLY A 4 3.15 -11.20 -2.82
N VAL A 5 1.82 -11.39 -2.88
CA VAL A 5 0.97 -10.87 -3.98
C VAL A 5 0.86 -9.35 -3.91
N THR A 6 0.81 -8.79 -2.71
CA THR A 6 0.68 -7.33 -2.50
C THR A 6 1.96 -6.58 -2.79
N ARG A 7 3.10 -7.14 -2.39
CA ARG A 7 4.41 -6.58 -2.73
C ARG A 7 4.62 -6.54 -4.24
N ALA A 8 4.27 -7.63 -4.93
CA ALA A 8 4.33 -7.69 -6.39
C ALA A 8 3.36 -6.68 -7.06
N ALA A 9 2.15 -6.52 -6.52
CA ALA A 9 1.18 -5.56 -7.04
C ALA A 9 1.63 -4.10 -6.88
N VAL A 10 2.24 -3.73 -5.74
CA VAL A 10 2.80 -2.38 -5.54
C VAL A 10 4.02 -2.16 -6.42
N ALA A 11 4.95 -3.12 -6.49
CA ALA A 11 6.11 -3.03 -7.39
C ALA A 11 5.69 -2.85 -8.87
N ALA A 12 4.66 -3.57 -9.30
CA ALA A 12 4.11 -3.45 -10.65
C ALA A 12 3.37 -2.11 -10.90
N ALA A 13 2.83 -1.48 -9.85
CA ALA A 13 2.15 -0.19 -9.93
C ALA A 13 3.10 1.01 -10.08
N VAL A 14 4.37 0.83 -9.72
CA VAL A 14 5.41 1.89 -9.77
C VAL A 14 6.48 1.64 -10.83
N SER A 15 6.42 0.49 -11.52
CA SER A 15 7.31 0.19 -12.63
C SER A 15 6.86 0.95 -13.90
N PRO A 16 7.77 1.69 -14.58
CA PRO A 16 7.44 2.35 -15.83
C PRO A 16 7.19 1.29 -16.92
N PRO A 17 6.13 1.43 -17.75
CA PRO A 17 5.89 0.51 -18.85
C PRO A 17 6.86 0.76 -20.01
N GLU A 18 7.30 -0.32 -20.67
CA GLU A 18 8.09 -0.25 -21.89
C GLU A 18 7.20 0.10 -23.11
N ASN A 19 7.53 1.19 -23.81
CA ASN A 19 7.14 1.47 -25.21
C ASN A 19 5.62 1.67 -25.52
N VAL A 20 4.94 2.64 -24.89
CA VAL A 20 3.55 3.06 -25.27
C VAL A 20 3.44 4.60 -25.33
N ASP A 21 2.41 5.17 -25.98
CA ASP A 21 2.11 6.63 -25.89
C ASP A 21 2.04 7.12 -24.42
N ASP A 22 2.66 8.25 -24.09
CA ASP A 22 2.83 8.76 -22.71
C ASP A 22 1.50 8.89 -21.93
N ASP A 23 0.43 9.36 -22.57
CA ASP A 23 -0.89 9.49 -21.93
C ASP A 23 -1.50 8.14 -21.54
N LYS A 24 -1.31 7.11 -22.38
CA LYS A 24 -1.79 5.75 -22.08
C LYS A 24 -0.99 5.13 -20.94
N GLN A 25 0.31 5.42 -20.87
CA GLN A 25 1.16 4.96 -19.77
C GLN A 25 0.72 5.58 -18.44
N ALA A 26 0.48 6.88 -18.41
CA ALA A 26 0.03 7.58 -17.21
C ALA A 26 -1.30 7.03 -16.68
N ALA A 27 -2.27 6.80 -17.57
CA ALA A 27 -3.57 6.24 -17.21
C ALA A 27 -3.48 4.79 -16.70
N GLU A 28 -2.63 3.96 -17.31
CA GLU A 28 -2.40 2.59 -16.86
C GLU A 28 -1.69 2.54 -15.51
N ALA A 29 -0.69 3.40 -15.30
CA ALA A 29 -0.01 3.52 -14.01
C ALA A 29 -0.97 3.95 -12.90
N ALA A 30 -1.85 4.93 -13.17
CA ALA A 30 -2.91 5.34 -12.23
C ALA A 30 -3.84 4.19 -11.86
N ARG A 31 -4.29 3.39 -12.86
CA ARG A 31 -5.14 2.21 -12.61
C ARG A 31 -4.44 1.17 -11.74
N ARG A 32 -3.16 0.90 -11.99
CA ARG A 32 -2.38 -0.07 -11.20
C ARG A 32 -2.21 0.42 -9.76
N ARG A 33 -1.92 1.71 -9.54
CA ARG A 33 -1.84 2.30 -8.20
C ARG A 33 -3.19 2.23 -7.48
N GLU A 34 -4.29 2.54 -8.15
CA GLU A 34 -5.62 2.41 -7.57
C GLU A 34 -5.93 0.97 -7.16
N PHE A 35 -5.62 0.00 -8.02
CA PHE A 35 -5.79 -1.41 -7.72
C PHE A 35 -4.94 -1.85 -6.52
N ALA A 36 -3.67 -1.43 -6.47
CA ALA A 36 -2.76 -1.73 -5.38
C ALA A 36 -3.26 -1.16 -4.04
N LEU A 37 -3.73 0.09 -4.02
CA LEU A 37 -4.34 0.68 -2.83
C LEU A 37 -5.55 -0.12 -2.35
N ARG A 38 -6.42 -0.55 -3.27
CA ARG A 38 -7.62 -1.33 -2.94
C ARG A 38 -7.26 -2.69 -2.33
N LEU A 39 -6.25 -3.35 -2.88
CA LEU A 39 -5.72 -4.61 -2.36
C LEU A 39 -5.16 -4.45 -0.94
N LEU A 40 -4.37 -3.40 -0.71
CA LEU A 40 -3.80 -3.06 0.59
C LEU A 40 -4.89 -2.79 1.63
N GLN A 41 -5.92 -2.02 1.27
CA GLN A 41 -7.08 -1.76 2.14
C GLN A 41 -7.83 -3.05 2.52
N GLN A 42 -8.05 -3.94 1.55
CA GLN A 42 -8.67 -5.24 1.81
C GLN A 42 -7.82 -6.11 2.75
N GLN A 43 -6.50 -6.12 2.57
CA GLN A 43 -5.60 -6.87 3.44
C GLN A 43 -5.55 -6.32 4.86
N LEU A 44 -5.45 -5.00 5.03
CA LEU A 44 -5.50 -4.37 6.35
C LEU A 44 -6.81 -4.74 7.04
N SER A 45 -7.94 -4.66 6.32
CA SER A 45 -9.26 -5.01 6.85
C SER A 45 -9.31 -6.48 7.29
N ALA A 46 -8.77 -7.40 6.49
CA ALA A 46 -8.73 -8.83 6.82
C ALA A 46 -7.85 -9.13 8.03
N VAL A 47 -6.75 -8.41 8.22
CA VAL A 47 -5.86 -8.52 9.38
C VAL A 47 -6.56 -7.99 10.63
N LEU A 48 -7.22 -6.84 10.55
CA LEU A 48 -7.98 -6.27 11.67
C LEU A 48 -9.16 -7.15 12.10
N ILE A 49 -9.84 -7.80 11.16
CA ILE A 49 -10.89 -8.79 11.47
C ILE A 49 -10.29 -10.00 12.22
N GLN A 50 -9.14 -10.51 11.77
CA GLN A 50 -8.46 -11.61 12.45
C GLN A 50 -8.02 -11.23 13.87
N HIS A 51 -7.57 -9.99 14.06
CA HIS A 51 -7.21 -9.46 15.38
C HIS A 51 -8.43 -9.33 16.30
N ALA A 52 -9.52 -8.73 15.82
CA ALA A 52 -10.78 -8.61 16.57
C ALA A 52 -11.38 -9.99 16.95
N ASP A 53 -11.19 -11.01 16.09
CA ASP A 53 -11.59 -12.39 16.35
C ASP A 53 -10.60 -13.16 17.27
N ASN A 54 -9.56 -12.51 17.80
CA ASN A 54 -8.47 -13.11 18.59
C ASN A 54 -7.72 -14.25 17.87
N ARG A 55 -7.69 -14.24 16.53
CA ARG A 55 -6.94 -15.23 15.72
C ARG A 55 -5.47 -14.89 15.58
N ILE A 56 -5.12 -13.63 15.78
CA ILE A 56 -3.75 -13.12 15.85
C ILE A 56 -3.62 -12.25 17.09
N SER A 57 -2.44 -12.22 17.69
CA SER A 57 -2.15 -11.39 18.86
C SER A 57 -1.81 -9.95 18.49
N ASP A 58 -1.75 -9.05 19.48
CA ASP A 58 -1.24 -7.68 19.30
C ASP A 58 0.20 -7.70 18.75
N ALA A 59 1.02 -8.65 19.21
CA ALA A 59 2.40 -8.81 18.73
C ALA A 59 2.45 -9.21 17.25
N ASP A 60 1.56 -10.11 16.81
CA ASP A 60 1.44 -10.51 15.40
C ASP A 60 0.95 -9.34 14.54
N LEU A 61 -0.05 -8.59 15.02
CA LEU A 61 -0.55 -7.39 14.34
C LEU A 61 0.58 -6.35 14.18
N ARG A 62 1.30 -6.06 15.27
CA ARG A 62 2.45 -5.15 15.26
C ARG A 62 3.53 -5.61 14.29
N GLN A 63 3.83 -6.91 14.23
CA GLN A 63 4.80 -7.46 13.28
C GLN A 63 4.33 -7.26 11.83
N ILE A 64 3.07 -7.57 11.50
CA ILE A 64 2.53 -7.40 10.15
C ILE A 64 2.60 -5.93 9.71
N LEU A 65 2.21 -5.00 10.59
CA LEU A 65 2.29 -3.56 10.30
C LEU A 65 3.74 -3.09 10.16
N ALA A 66 4.65 -3.58 11.01
CA ALA A 66 6.09 -3.30 10.90
C ALA A 66 6.65 -3.77 9.55
N GLU A 67 6.28 -4.97 9.09
CA GLU A 67 6.70 -5.46 7.77
C GLU A 67 6.26 -4.52 6.65
N TRP A 68 5.06 -3.95 6.72
CA TRP A 68 4.58 -2.98 5.72
C TRP A 68 5.32 -1.65 5.80
N ILE A 69 5.65 -1.18 7.00
CA ILE A 69 6.42 0.06 7.20
C ILE A 69 7.90 -0.13 6.82
N LEU A 70 8.48 -1.32 7.00
CA LEU A 70 9.91 -1.54 6.75
C LEU A 70 10.20 -2.06 5.35
N THR A 71 9.19 -2.50 4.60
CA THR A 71 9.38 -3.04 3.23
C THR A 71 9.62 -1.90 2.23
N PRO A 72 10.81 -1.85 1.58
CA PRO A 72 11.15 -0.78 0.63
C PRO A 72 10.25 -0.75 -0.61
N ASP A 73 9.64 -1.88 -0.98
CA ASP A 73 8.73 -1.97 -2.13
C ASP A 73 7.52 -1.03 -1.99
N PHE A 74 7.19 -0.59 -0.78
CA PHE A 74 6.11 0.36 -0.51
C PHE A 74 6.55 1.82 -0.55
N ASP A 75 7.85 2.14 -0.60
CA ASP A 75 8.35 3.52 -0.56
C ASP A 75 7.77 4.37 -1.68
N ALA A 76 7.68 3.81 -2.88
CA ALA A 76 7.15 4.51 -4.05
C ALA A 76 5.67 4.91 -3.93
N VAL A 77 4.93 4.41 -2.94
CA VAL A 77 3.54 4.80 -2.65
C VAL A 77 3.35 5.30 -1.22
N ARG A 78 4.44 5.51 -0.47
CA ARG A 78 4.43 5.90 0.95
C ARG A 78 5.31 7.12 1.23
N ALA A 79 6.50 7.17 0.62
CA ALA A 79 7.47 8.21 0.84
C ALA A 79 6.91 9.57 0.38
N PRO A 80 7.07 10.65 1.17
CA PRO A 80 6.53 11.97 0.83
C PRO A 80 6.96 12.45 -0.56
N GLU A 81 8.21 12.18 -0.95
CA GLU A 81 8.77 12.51 -2.25
C GLU A 81 8.05 11.77 -3.39
N SER A 82 7.79 10.48 -3.25
CA SER A 82 7.09 9.70 -4.29
C SER A 82 5.62 10.07 -4.40
N LEU A 83 4.99 10.43 -3.28
CA LEU A 83 3.62 10.92 -3.24
C LEU A 83 3.47 12.31 -3.88
N ALA A 84 4.52 13.13 -3.86
CA ALA A 84 4.53 14.46 -4.46
C ALA A 84 4.42 14.43 -6.00
N ASP A 85 4.80 13.31 -6.63
CA ASP A 85 4.67 13.11 -8.08
C ASP A 85 3.28 12.60 -8.49
N LEU A 86 2.45 12.19 -7.53
CA LEU A 86 1.09 11.72 -7.79
C LEU A 86 0.11 12.89 -7.94
N PRO A 87 -0.96 12.71 -8.76
CA PRO A 87 -2.11 13.61 -8.75
C PRO A 87 -2.67 13.79 -7.34
N GLU A 88 -3.13 14.99 -7.01
CA GLU A 88 -3.62 15.36 -5.67
C GLU A 88 -4.63 14.35 -5.10
N ALA A 89 -5.61 13.96 -5.89
CA ALA A 89 -6.62 12.99 -5.48
C ALA A 89 -6.06 11.58 -5.18
N GLU A 90 -4.99 11.15 -5.88
CA GLU A 90 -4.30 9.89 -5.58
C GLU A 90 -3.43 10.03 -4.34
N ARG A 91 -2.68 11.14 -4.24
CA ARG A 91 -1.82 11.47 -3.10
C ARG A 91 -2.57 11.42 -1.78
N ASP A 92 -3.71 12.11 -1.70
CA ASP A 92 -4.51 12.19 -0.47
C ASP A 92 -4.98 10.81 0.00
N ARG A 93 -5.37 9.95 -0.95
CA ARG A 93 -5.84 8.58 -0.64
C ARG A 93 -4.70 7.71 -0.10
N TRP A 94 -3.53 7.79 -0.71
CA TRP A 94 -2.34 7.08 -0.25
C TRP A 94 -1.84 7.59 1.10
N GLN A 95 -1.76 8.91 1.29
CA GLN A 95 -1.41 9.53 2.57
C GLN A 95 -2.35 9.09 3.68
N LYS A 96 -3.67 9.16 3.44
CA LYS A 96 -4.68 8.73 4.41
C LYS A 96 -4.51 7.25 4.79
N PHE A 97 -4.23 6.39 3.81
CA PHE A 97 -4.01 4.97 4.07
C PHE A 97 -2.77 4.74 4.93
N TRP A 98 -1.62 5.30 4.57
CA TRP A 98 -0.38 5.10 5.32
C TRP A 98 -0.39 5.76 6.70
N ASN A 99 -1.03 6.92 6.86
CA ASN A 99 -1.26 7.52 8.16
C ASN A 99 -2.08 6.60 9.06
N GLY A 100 -3.12 5.94 8.52
CA GLY A 100 -3.90 4.95 9.27
C GLY A 100 -3.07 3.74 9.69
N VAL A 101 -2.22 3.22 8.81
CA VAL A 101 -1.29 2.11 9.13
C VAL A 101 -0.30 2.53 10.23
N GLN A 102 0.26 3.74 10.14
CA GLN A 102 1.19 4.27 11.13
C GLN A 102 0.52 4.46 12.50
N SER A 103 -0.67 5.06 12.54
CA SER A 103 -1.43 5.22 13.79
C SER A 103 -1.70 3.87 14.44
N LEU A 104 -2.18 2.88 13.67
CA LEU A 104 -2.40 1.53 14.20
C LEU A 104 -1.13 0.91 14.76
N PHE A 105 0.01 1.11 14.11
CA PHE A 105 1.31 0.60 14.57
C PHE A 105 1.79 1.27 15.86
N ASP A 106 1.58 2.58 16.00
CA ASP A 106 1.96 3.34 17.18
C ASP A 106 1.04 3.02 18.39
N GLU A 107 -0.18 2.55 18.14
CA GLU A 107 -1.17 2.16 19.15
C GLU A 107 -1.02 0.71 19.66
N GLN A 108 -0.27 -0.16 18.97
CA GLN A 108 0.03 -1.53 19.44
C GLN A 108 1.08 -1.54 20.55
#